data_AF-A0A7J8ZQN9-F1
#
_entry.id   AF-A0A7J8ZQN9-F1
#
_cell.length_a   1.000
_cell.length_b   1.000
_cell.length_c   1.000
_cell.angle_alpha   90.00
_cell.angle_beta   90.00
_cell.angle_gamma   90.00
#
_symmetry.space_group_name_H-M   'P 1'
#
loop_
_entity.id
_entity.type
_entity.pdbx_description
1 polymer ?
#
loop_
_entity_poly.entity_id
_entity_poly.type
_entity_poly.pdbx_seq_one_letter_code
_entity_poly.pdbx_strand_id
1 'polypeptide(L)'
;MASKASSSISQTLKRYIKKPWEVTGPCADPEYKNALPKATEYRIRCPATTLQKPIVPTSDPGTIFDIKYYARDQRRNRPPVSRTVLKKADVEKMMKENTFDVNDFPKVYLTAKFEEDENAMLIWLTSPSSELNSPSIAQTMPAPSTPHRSTPEQL
;
A
#
# COMPACT_ATOMS: atom_id res chain seq x y z
N MET A 1 28.24 -18.97 66.54
CA MET A 1 28.02 -17.81 65.65
C MET A 1 28.58 -18.12 64.26
N ALA A 2 27.86 -18.85 63.39
CA ALA A 2 28.39 -19.26 62.07
C ALA A 2 27.32 -19.40 60.96
N SER A 3 26.16 -18.75 61.10
CA SER A 3 25.06 -18.86 60.11
C SER A 3 24.89 -17.63 59.21
N LYS A 4 25.72 -16.59 59.34
CA LYS A 4 25.60 -15.33 58.57
C LYS A 4 26.58 -15.19 57.40
N ALA A 5 27.54 -16.10 57.25
CA ALA A 5 28.59 -15.99 56.21
C ALA A 5 28.30 -16.75 54.91
N SER A 6 27.40 -17.76 54.90
CA SER A 6 27.04 -18.50 53.67
C SER A 6 25.88 -17.88 52.87
N SER A 7 25.12 -16.97 53.49
CA SER A 7 24.05 -16.24 52.81
C SER A 7 24.59 -15.23 51.78
N SER A 8 25.78 -14.67 52.00
CA SER A 8 26.37 -13.68 51.08
C SER A 8 26.92 -14.30 49.79
N ILE A 9 27.56 -15.48 49.87
CA ILE A 9 28.07 -16.24 48.69
C ILE A 9 26.93 -16.75 47.81
N SER A 10 25.87 -17.29 48.43
CA SER A 10 24.70 -17.77 47.68
C SER A 10 23.92 -16.60 47.05
N GLN A 11 24.00 -15.41 47.63
CA GLN A 11 23.37 -14.20 47.11
C GLN A 11 24.19 -13.53 45.99
N THR A 12 25.51 -13.71 45.93
CA THR A 12 26.34 -13.33 44.77
C THR A 12 26.19 -14.33 43.62
N LEU A 13 26.10 -15.64 43.87
CA LEU A 13 25.90 -16.64 42.80
C LEU A 13 24.55 -16.47 42.08
N LYS A 14 23.49 -16.11 42.82
CA LYS A 14 22.16 -15.80 42.27
C LYS A 14 22.14 -14.63 41.28
N ARG A 15 23.15 -13.75 41.30
CA ARG A 15 23.26 -12.64 40.33
C ARG A 15 23.74 -13.08 38.96
N TYR A 16 24.39 -14.24 38.87
CA TYR A 16 24.86 -14.83 37.61
C TYR A 16 23.84 -15.80 36.99
N ILE A 17 22.77 -16.13 37.72
CA ILE A 17 21.64 -16.90 37.22
C ILE A 17 20.69 -15.90 36.57
N LYS A 18 20.61 -15.92 35.23
CA LYS A 18 19.63 -15.15 34.46
C LYS A 18 18.23 -15.39 35.04
N LYS A 19 17.35 -14.39 34.98
CA LYS A 19 15.97 -14.63 35.40
C LYS A 19 15.41 -15.75 34.52
N PRO A 20 14.60 -16.68 35.06
CA PRO A 20 14.21 -17.88 34.32
C PRO A 20 13.49 -17.58 32.99
N TRP A 21 12.83 -16.43 32.88
CA TRP A 21 12.16 -15.93 31.66
C TRP A 21 13.08 -15.19 30.66
N GLU A 22 14.37 -15.04 30.97
CA GLU A 22 15.39 -14.44 30.09
C GLU A 22 16.23 -15.52 29.36
N VAL A 23 15.86 -16.79 29.53
CA VAL A 23 16.58 -17.94 28.94
C VAL A 23 15.96 -18.35 27.59
N THR A 24 14.63 -18.33 27.49
CA THR A 24 13.90 -18.72 26.27
C THR A 24 12.63 -17.90 26.12
N GLY A 25 12.23 -17.61 24.86
CA GLY A 25 11.04 -16.84 24.52
C GLY A 25 11.36 -15.39 24.16
N PRO A 26 10.34 -14.56 23.89
CA PRO A 26 10.53 -13.22 23.33
C PRO A 26 11.45 -12.31 24.16
N CYS A 27 11.43 -12.43 25.49
CA CYS A 27 12.26 -11.63 26.39
C CYS A 27 13.76 -12.01 26.37
N ALA A 28 14.12 -13.10 25.69
CA ALA A 28 15.51 -13.54 25.51
C ALA A 28 16.12 -13.10 24.17
N ASP A 29 15.31 -12.58 23.24
CA ASP A 29 15.79 -12.10 21.94
C ASP A 29 16.50 -10.75 22.05
N PRO A 30 17.60 -10.53 21.30
CA PRO A 30 18.35 -9.27 21.33
C PRO A 30 17.55 -8.07 20.79
N GLU A 31 16.53 -8.32 19.99
CA GLU A 31 15.67 -7.28 19.40
C GLU A 31 14.51 -6.88 20.31
N TYR A 32 14.28 -7.63 21.39
CA TYR A 32 13.19 -7.40 22.31
C TYR A 32 13.34 -6.05 23.03
N LYS A 33 12.32 -5.20 22.90
CA LYS A 33 12.23 -3.91 23.56
C LYS A 33 11.03 -3.89 24.51
N ASN A 34 11.25 -3.37 25.71
CA ASN A 34 10.16 -3.19 26.67
C ASN A 34 9.15 -2.17 26.15
N ALA A 35 7.86 -2.49 26.28
CA ALA A 35 6.76 -1.66 25.77
C ALA A 35 6.52 -0.36 26.55
N LEU A 36 7.17 -0.18 27.71
CA LEU A 36 7.01 1.00 28.56
C LEU A 36 8.07 2.05 28.20
N PRO A 37 7.75 3.05 27.37
CA PRO A 37 8.68 4.14 27.11
C PRO A 37 8.88 4.95 28.40
N LYS A 38 10.05 5.56 28.56
CA LYS A 38 10.26 6.47 29.70
C LYS A 38 9.38 7.71 29.51
N ALA A 39 8.91 8.28 30.61
CA ALA A 39 8.12 9.52 30.58
C ALA A 39 8.87 10.70 29.94
N THR A 40 10.21 10.67 29.95
CA THR A 40 11.08 11.64 29.29
C THR A 40 11.20 11.44 27.78
N GLU A 41 10.82 10.27 27.25
CA GLU A 41 11.00 9.90 25.85
C GLU A 41 9.66 9.99 25.10
N TYR A 42 8.56 9.56 25.72
CA TYR A 42 7.23 9.62 25.14
C TYR A 42 6.55 10.96 25.45
N ARG A 43 6.13 11.69 24.40
CA ARG A 43 5.32 12.91 24.52
C ARG A 43 5.97 14.00 25.39
N ILE A 44 7.24 14.29 25.10
CA ILE A 44 8.04 15.38 25.70
C ILE A 44 7.32 16.73 25.68
N ARG A 45 6.46 16.93 24.67
CA ARG A 45 5.61 18.10 24.53
C ARG A 45 4.15 17.68 24.59
N CYS A 46 3.37 18.45 25.33
CA CYS A 46 1.91 18.36 25.28
C CYS A 46 1.44 18.62 23.85
N PRO A 47 0.35 17.98 23.40
CA PRO A 47 -0.14 18.12 22.02
C PRO A 47 -0.62 19.55 21.74
N ALA A 48 -1.05 20.26 22.78
CA ALA A 48 -1.44 21.66 22.70
C ALA A 48 -0.24 22.64 22.74
N THR A 49 0.98 22.14 22.99
CA THR A 49 2.19 22.95 23.05
C THR A 49 3.04 22.68 21.81
N THR A 50 2.72 23.38 20.72
CA THR A 50 3.44 23.26 19.45
C THR A 50 4.65 24.20 19.42
N LEU A 51 5.81 23.70 18.98
CA LEU A 51 7.00 24.53 18.75
C LEU A 51 6.94 25.26 17.41
N GLN A 52 6.19 24.70 16.47
CA GLN A 52 6.01 25.21 15.12
C GLN A 52 4.54 25.52 14.90
N LYS A 53 4.29 26.57 14.11
CA LYS A 53 2.95 26.88 13.63
C LYS A 53 2.65 26.00 12.41
N PRO A 54 1.76 25.01 12.50
CA PRO A 54 1.41 24.21 11.33
C PRO A 54 0.64 25.07 10.32
N ILE A 55 0.98 24.92 9.03
CA ILE A 55 0.24 25.48 7.91
C ILE A 55 -0.37 24.29 7.16
N VAL A 56 -1.65 24.05 7.38
CA VAL A 56 -2.38 22.96 6.70
C VAL A 56 -2.95 23.50 5.39
N PRO A 57 -2.56 22.97 4.23
CA PRO A 57 -3.09 23.44 2.95
C PRO A 57 -4.55 23.00 2.80
N THR A 58 -5.43 23.96 2.52
CA THR A 58 -6.87 23.70 2.30
C THR A 58 -7.22 23.47 0.84
N SER A 59 -6.55 24.20 -0.06
CA SER A 59 -6.82 24.19 -1.50
C SER A 59 -5.52 24.05 -2.28
N ASP A 60 -5.62 23.43 -3.46
CA ASP A 60 -4.53 23.37 -4.43
C ASP A 60 -4.24 24.78 -5.00
N PRO A 61 -2.98 25.25 -5.06
CA PRO A 61 -2.60 26.56 -5.60
C PRO A 61 -3.22 26.91 -6.94
N GLY A 62 -3.42 25.93 -7.85
CA GLY A 62 -4.06 26.18 -9.15
C GLY A 62 -5.51 26.68 -9.04
N THR A 63 -6.15 26.44 -7.90
CA THR A 63 -7.60 26.64 -7.69
C THR A 63 -7.91 27.83 -6.79
N ILE A 64 -6.87 28.46 -6.24
CA ILE A 64 -6.98 29.65 -5.40
C ILE A 64 -7.37 30.87 -6.24
N PHE A 65 -6.75 31.02 -7.41
CA PHE A 65 -7.02 32.14 -8.32
C PHE A 65 -7.98 31.77 -9.46
N ASP A 66 -7.93 30.53 -9.98
CA ASP A 66 -8.93 30.03 -10.94
C ASP A 66 -10.10 29.35 -10.21
N ILE A 67 -11.04 30.17 -9.75
CA ILE A 67 -12.15 29.75 -8.88
C ILE A 67 -13.35 29.16 -9.62
N LYS A 68 -13.22 28.83 -10.91
CA LYS A 68 -14.33 28.31 -11.73
C LYS A 68 -14.86 27.00 -11.15
N TYR A 69 -16.03 27.07 -10.52
CA TYR A 69 -16.60 25.93 -9.82
C TYR A 69 -17.17 24.86 -10.77
N TYR A 70 -17.83 25.26 -11.87
CA TYR A 70 -18.53 24.30 -12.74
C TYR A 70 -17.61 23.25 -13.37
N ALA A 71 -16.36 23.61 -13.69
CA ALA A 71 -15.36 22.68 -14.23
C ALA A 71 -14.82 21.72 -13.16
N ARG A 72 -14.84 22.14 -11.89
CA ARG A 72 -14.36 21.36 -10.73
C ARG A 72 -15.46 20.49 -10.12
N ASP A 73 -16.73 20.78 -10.40
CA ASP A 73 -17.89 20.10 -9.78
C ASP A 73 -18.04 18.66 -10.29
N GLN A 74 -17.34 17.73 -9.63
CA GLN A 74 -17.43 16.29 -9.90
C GLN A 74 -18.79 15.69 -9.53
N ARG A 75 -19.57 16.34 -8.65
CA ARG A 75 -20.85 15.80 -8.18
C ARG A 75 -21.92 15.90 -9.25
N ARG A 76 -21.95 17.02 -9.99
CA ARG A 76 -22.92 17.26 -11.07
C ARG A 76 -22.40 16.88 -12.44
N ASN A 77 -21.07 16.90 -12.65
CA ASN A 77 -20.43 16.51 -13.90
C ASN A 77 -20.40 14.99 -14.10
N ARG A 78 -21.56 14.36 -14.01
CA ARG A 78 -21.76 12.95 -14.34
C ARG A 78 -22.61 12.85 -15.61
N PRO A 79 -22.38 11.84 -16.45
CA PRO A 79 -23.22 11.65 -17.63
C PRO A 79 -24.69 11.48 -17.20
N PRO A 80 -25.63 12.05 -17.96
CA PRO A 80 -27.05 11.88 -17.67
C PRO A 80 -27.46 10.40 -17.79
N VAL A 81 -28.45 9.99 -17.02
CA VAL A 81 -28.94 8.59 -17.04
C VAL A 81 -29.68 8.34 -18.34
N SER A 82 -29.11 7.51 -19.22
CA SER A 82 -29.77 7.00 -20.41
C SER A 82 -30.64 5.79 -20.06
N ARG A 83 -31.92 5.82 -20.46
CA ARG A 83 -32.86 4.69 -20.30
C ARG A 83 -33.39 4.29 -21.67
N THR A 84 -33.15 3.05 -22.05
CA THR A 84 -33.66 2.44 -23.28
C THR A 84 -34.59 1.28 -22.93
N VAL A 85 -35.69 1.14 -23.65
CA VAL A 85 -36.65 0.03 -23.47
C VAL A 85 -36.34 -1.03 -24.51
N LEU A 86 -35.97 -2.22 -24.08
CA LEU A 86 -35.72 -3.37 -24.95
C LEU A 86 -37.01 -4.16 -25.15
N LYS A 87 -37.41 -4.38 -26.41
CA LYS A 87 -38.53 -5.25 -26.76
C LYS A 87 -38.03 -6.66 -27.04
N LYS A 88 -38.96 -7.62 -27.08
CA LYS A 88 -38.66 -9.02 -27.42
C LYS A 88 -37.86 -9.17 -28.72
N ALA A 89 -38.21 -8.41 -29.76
CA ALA A 89 -37.50 -8.43 -31.05
C ALA A 89 -36.02 -8.02 -30.93
N ASP A 90 -35.72 -7.01 -30.09
CA ASP A 90 -34.36 -6.53 -29.88
C ASP A 90 -33.52 -7.58 -29.13
N VAL A 91 -34.13 -8.24 -28.14
CA VAL A 91 -33.49 -9.31 -27.36
C VAL A 91 -33.20 -10.54 -28.24
N GLU A 92 -34.16 -10.96 -29.06
CA GLU A 92 -33.97 -12.08 -30.00
C GLU A 92 -32.87 -11.80 -31.02
N LYS A 93 -32.73 -10.54 -31.46
CA LYS A 93 -31.64 -10.11 -32.32
C LYS A 93 -30.29 -10.21 -31.60
N MET A 94 -30.18 -9.66 -30.38
CA MET A 94 -28.96 -9.74 -29.58
C MET A 94 -28.54 -11.20 -29.30
N MET A 95 -29.49 -12.09 -29.02
CA MET A 95 -29.21 -13.50 -28.79
C MET A 95 -28.68 -14.22 -30.04
N LYS A 96 -29.13 -13.82 -31.24
CA LYS A 96 -28.63 -14.37 -32.50
C LYS A 96 -27.24 -13.85 -32.87
N GLU A 97 -26.93 -12.61 -32.48
CA GLU A 97 -25.66 -11.94 -32.78
C GLU A 97 -24.54 -12.31 -31.80
N ASN A 98 -24.87 -12.60 -30.54
CA ASN A 98 -23.90 -12.90 -29.50
C ASN A 98 -23.38 -14.35 -29.61
N THR A 99 -22.06 -14.50 -29.68
CA THR A 99 -21.34 -15.77 -29.52
C THR A 99 -20.30 -15.59 -28.42
N PHE A 100 -20.02 -16.64 -27.64
CA PHE A 100 -19.12 -16.54 -26.47
C PHE A 100 -17.74 -17.13 -26.77
N ASP A 101 -16.71 -16.33 -26.57
CA ASP A 101 -15.30 -16.75 -26.48
C ASP A 101 -14.88 -16.89 -25.00
N VAL A 102 -13.73 -17.53 -24.76
CA VAL A 102 -13.14 -17.71 -23.42
C VAL A 102 -12.92 -16.36 -22.69
N ASN A 103 -12.67 -15.28 -23.43
CA ASN A 103 -12.44 -13.94 -22.87
C ASN A 103 -13.71 -13.20 -22.44
N ASP A 104 -14.89 -13.65 -22.87
CA ASP A 104 -16.18 -13.00 -22.56
C ASP A 104 -16.67 -13.35 -21.15
N PHE A 105 -16.08 -14.37 -20.52
CA PHE A 105 -16.44 -14.76 -19.17
C PHE A 105 -15.81 -13.82 -18.13
N PRO A 106 -16.56 -13.47 -17.05
CA PRO A 106 -16.01 -12.65 -15.98
C PRO A 106 -14.79 -13.33 -15.37
N LYS A 107 -13.69 -12.58 -15.27
CA LYS A 107 -12.44 -13.08 -14.71
C LYS A 107 -12.64 -13.46 -13.25
N VAL A 108 -12.27 -14.68 -12.91
CA VAL A 108 -12.32 -15.17 -11.53
C VAL A 108 -11.22 -14.46 -10.72
N TYR A 109 -11.57 -13.92 -9.57
CA TYR A 109 -10.59 -13.39 -8.62
C TYR A 109 -9.97 -14.56 -7.85
N LEU A 110 -8.90 -15.15 -8.40
CA LEU A 110 -8.18 -16.26 -7.78
C LEU A 110 -7.17 -15.70 -6.76
N THR A 111 -7.32 -16.10 -5.50
CA THR A 111 -6.28 -15.90 -4.49
C THR A 111 -5.18 -16.91 -4.73
N ALA A 112 -3.94 -16.44 -4.86
CA ALA A 112 -2.79 -17.33 -4.91
C ALA A 112 -2.70 -18.09 -3.58
N LYS A 113 -2.36 -19.39 -3.64
CA LYS A 113 -1.89 -20.09 -2.44
C LYS A 113 -0.46 -19.62 -2.22
N PHE A 114 -0.23 -18.86 -1.16
CA PHE A 114 1.10 -18.44 -0.75
C PHE A 114 1.38 -19.04 0.62
N GLU A 115 2.61 -19.50 0.79
CA GLU A 115 3.14 -19.92 2.08
C GLU A 115 3.76 -18.67 2.71
N GLU A 116 3.20 -18.23 3.82
CA GLU A 116 3.66 -17.05 4.53
C GLU A 116 4.90 -17.41 5.37
N ASP A 117 6.04 -16.80 5.02
CA ASP A 117 7.22 -16.78 5.89
C ASP A 117 7.27 -15.42 6.61
N GLU A 118 7.22 -15.48 7.95
CA GLU A 118 7.13 -14.33 8.84
C GLU A 118 8.32 -13.36 8.69
N ASN A 119 9.49 -13.82 8.21
CA ASN A 119 10.72 -13.02 8.10
C ASN A 119 11.09 -12.58 6.65
N ALA A 120 10.30 -12.96 5.64
CA ALA A 120 10.67 -12.74 4.23
C ALA A 120 10.53 -11.26 3.77
N MET A 121 9.71 -10.44 4.45
CA MET A 121 9.35 -9.09 3.98
C MET A 121 10.52 -8.07 4.00
N LEU A 122 11.57 -8.32 4.78
CA LEU A 122 12.73 -7.40 4.91
C LEU A 122 13.91 -7.77 3.98
N ILE A 123 13.98 -9.02 3.50
CA ILE A 123 15.07 -9.54 2.66
C ILE A 123 14.98 -9.00 1.21
N TRP A 124 13.77 -8.73 0.71
CA TRP A 124 13.56 -8.15 -0.62
C TRP A 124 13.95 -6.67 -0.74
N LEU A 125 14.09 -5.95 0.38
CA LEU A 125 14.47 -4.53 0.40
C LEU A 125 15.99 -4.30 0.53
N THR A 126 16.77 -5.34 0.83
CA THR A 126 18.21 -5.25 1.12
C THR A 126 19.10 -6.05 0.17
N SER A 127 18.51 -6.80 -0.78
CA SER A 127 19.27 -7.47 -1.83
C SER A 127 19.61 -6.47 -2.96
N PRO A 128 20.88 -6.32 -3.35
CA PRO A 128 21.24 -5.54 -4.53
C PRO A 128 20.55 -6.18 -5.75
N SER A 129 19.94 -5.36 -6.60
CA SER A 129 19.45 -5.75 -7.93
C SER A 129 20.56 -6.40 -8.75
N SER A 130 20.73 -7.71 -8.62
CA SER A 130 21.47 -8.53 -9.56
C SER A 130 20.70 -9.81 -9.77
N GLU A 131 19.71 -9.72 -10.66
CA GLU A 131 19.41 -10.72 -11.70
C GLU A 131 18.18 -10.25 -12.48
N LEU A 132 18.42 -9.34 -13.42
CA LEU A 132 17.54 -9.13 -14.56
C LEU A 132 17.56 -10.41 -15.39
N ASN A 133 16.60 -11.30 -15.18
CA ASN A 133 16.27 -12.33 -16.17
C ASN A 133 15.00 -11.91 -16.90
N SER A 134 15.20 -11.09 -17.93
CA SER A 134 14.17 -10.62 -18.86
C SER A 134 13.79 -11.76 -19.81
N PRO A 135 12.53 -12.24 -19.85
CA PRO A 135 12.07 -13.00 -21.00
C PRO A 135 11.93 -12.04 -22.19
N SER A 136 12.82 -12.21 -23.17
CA SER A 136 12.79 -11.56 -24.48
C SER A 136 11.44 -11.76 -25.16
N ILE A 137 10.55 -10.78 -25.06
CA ILE A 137 9.41 -10.62 -25.96
C ILE A 137 9.83 -9.59 -27.00
N ALA A 138 10.27 -10.07 -28.15
CA ALA A 138 10.50 -9.24 -29.33
C ALA A 138 9.16 -8.64 -29.78
N GLN A 139 8.91 -7.37 -29.45
CA GLN A 139 7.88 -6.57 -30.09
C GLN A 139 8.48 -5.89 -31.32
N THR A 140 8.19 -6.43 -32.49
CA THR A 140 8.30 -5.71 -33.76
C THR A 140 7.38 -4.49 -33.71
N MET A 141 7.97 -3.29 -33.65
CA MET A 141 7.21 -2.04 -33.74
C MET A 141 6.86 -1.73 -35.20
N PRO A 142 5.60 -1.41 -35.54
CA PRO A 142 5.30 -0.74 -36.81
C PRO A 142 5.69 0.76 -36.74
N ALA A 143 6.23 1.25 -37.86
CA ALA A 143 6.75 2.61 -38.02
C ALA A 143 5.69 3.71 -37.80
N PRO A 144 6.07 4.91 -37.32
CA PRO A 144 5.14 6.01 -37.11
C PRO A 144 4.67 6.60 -38.44
N SER A 145 3.36 6.55 -38.69
CA SER A 145 2.72 7.26 -39.80
C SER A 145 2.72 8.77 -39.57
N THR A 146 3.25 9.49 -40.56
CA THR A 146 3.28 10.95 -40.69
C THR A 146 1.91 11.63 -40.50
N PRO A 147 1.86 12.85 -39.90
CA PRO A 147 0.61 13.58 -39.72
C PRO A 147 0.07 14.13 -41.05
N HIS A 148 -1.22 13.89 -41.30
CA HIS A 148 -1.93 14.36 -42.47
C HIS A 148 -2.10 15.90 -42.42
N ARG A 149 -1.58 16.55 -43.46
CA ARG A 149 -1.75 17.96 -43.78
C ARG A 149 -3.23 18.26 -44.02
N SER A 150 -3.83 19.17 -43.26
CA SER A 150 -5.14 19.74 -43.54
C SER A 150 -5.03 20.77 -44.67
N THR A 151 -5.70 20.50 -45.79
CA THR A 151 -6.00 21.49 -46.82
C THR A 151 -7.29 22.25 -46.47
N PRO A 152 -7.41 23.54 -46.79
CA PRO A 152 -8.62 24.32 -46.57
C PRO A 152 -9.58 24.12 -47.74
N GLU A 153 -10.85 23.83 -47.45
CA GLU A 153 -11.93 24.02 -48.43
C GLU A 153 -12.67 25.33 -48.14
N GLN A 154 -12.76 26.12 -49.20
CA GLN A 154 -13.60 27.30 -49.33
C GLN A 154 -15.02 26.86 -49.72
N LEU A 155 -16.03 27.36 -49.01
CA LEU A 155 -17.19 28.13 -49.49
C LEU A 155 -18.20 28.31 -48.35
#